data_AF-A0A183P4L3-F1
#
_entry.id   AF-A0A183P4L3-F1
#
_cell.length_a   1.000
_cell.length_b   1.000
_cell.length_c   1.000
_cell.angle_alpha   90.00
_cell.angle_beta   90.00
_cell.angle_gamma   90.00
#
_symmetry.space_group_name_H-M   'P 1'
#
loop_
_entity.id
_entity.type
_entity.pdbx_description
1 polymer ?
#
loop_
_entity_poly.entity_id
_entity_poly.type
_entity_poly.pdbx_seq_one_letter_code
_entity_poly.pdbx_strand_id
1 'polypeptide(L)'
;MARIGKTRAEFLQLKNIWKSKQQSTDIKVIIFNTNIKVVLLYGAETWRTTTTIIKNAQVFINSCLRKILNIHWPDTISNILLWERTNQFPAEYEIKKRRWKWIGHTLCKSSNCITRQALTWNREGKWKGGRPKNTLRRIIEADMKRMNNNWKELNRIAQDRVG
;
A
#
# COMPACT_ATOMS: atom_id res chain seq x y z
N MET A 1 1.87 -5.85 12.86
CA MET A 1 1.23 -5.40 14.11
C MET A 1 1.90 -4.15 14.69
N ALA A 2 3.23 -4.12 14.89
CA ALA A 2 3.94 -2.95 15.45
C ALA A 2 3.65 -1.60 14.74
N ARG A 3 3.53 -1.60 13.40
CA ARG A 3 3.30 -0.38 12.60
C ARG A 3 1.93 0.26 12.83
N ILE A 4 0.88 -0.55 12.93
CA ILE A 4 -0.48 -0.08 13.23
C ILE A 4 -0.49 0.54 14.63
N GLY A 5 0.22 -0.05 15.59
CA GLY A 5 0.38 0.53 16.93
C GLY A 5 1.01 1.92 16.88
N LYS A 6 2.14 2.08 16.17
CA LYS A 6 2.82 3.38 16.00
C LYS A 6 1.93 4.41 15.31
N THR A 7 1.34 4.03 14.19
CA THR A 7 0.44 4.89 13.40
C THR A 7 -0.78 5.31 14.22
N ARG A 8 -1.30 4.42 15.07
CA ARG A 8 -2.41 4.72 15.97
C ARG A 8 -2.02 5.76 17.02
N ALA A 9 -0.82 5.67 17.58
CA ALA A 9 -0.33 6.67 18.53
C ALA A 9 -0.20 8.05 17.88
N GLU A 10 0.40 8.13 16.68
CA GLU A 10 0.50 9.37 15.89
C GLU A 10 -0.89 9.94 15.56
N PHE A 11 -1.84 9.09 15.15
CA PHE A 11 -3.21 9.52 14.89
C PHE A 11 -3.88 10.10 16.14
N LEU A 12 -3.61 9.53 17.32
CA LEU A 12 -4.15 10.01 18.59
C LEU A 12 -3.50 11.33 19.05
N GLN A 13 -2.24 11.59 18.72
CA GLN A 13 -1.60 12.88 18.99
C GLN A 13 -2.33 14.02 18.26
N LEU A 14 -2.82 13.76 17.05
CA LEU A 14 -3.59 14.72 16.25
C LEU A 14 -5.09 14.76 16.61
N LYS A 15 -5.51 14.23 17.76
CA LYS A 15 -6.93 14.16 18.18
C LYS A 15 -7.66 15.50 18.12
N ASN A 16 -6.98 16.60 18.45
CA ASN A 16 -7.58 17.93 18.50
C ASN A 16 -7.93 18.43 17.09
N ILE A 17 -7.09 18.10 16.10
CA ILE A 17 -7.32 18.41 14.69
C ILE A 17 -8.57 17.68 14.18
N TRP A 18 -8.69 16.39 14.47
CA TRP A 18 -9.83 15.59 14.02
C TRP A 18 -11.15 16.09 14.61
N LYS A 19 -11.15 16.49 15.88
CA LYS A 19 -12.32 17.01 16.59
C LYS A 19 -12.69 18.46 16.24
N SER A 20 -11.73 19.25 15.75
CA SER A 20 -11.98 20.67 15.46
C SER A 20 -13.00 20.85 14.34
N LYS A 21 -13.99 21.74 14.55
CA LYS A 21 -14.96 22.14 13.52
C LYS A 21 -14.41 23.24 12.59
N GLN A 22 -13.31 23.88 12.95
CA GLN A 22 -12.74 25.00 12.18
C GLN A 22 -12.08 24.56 10.88
N GLN A 23 -11.62 23.31 10.80
CA GLN A 23 -10.93 22.78 9.63
C GLN A 23 -11.90 21.96 8.78
N SER A 24 -11.88 22.21 7.47
CA SER A 24 -12.67 21.43 6.52
C SER A 24 -12.23 19.96 6.53
N THR A 25 -13.17 19.09 6.18
CA THR A 25 -12.92 17.65 6.03
C THR A 25 -11.78 17.37 5.04
N ASP A 26 -11.71 18.12 3.94
CA ASP A 26 -10.70 17.92 2.89
C ASP A 26 -9.29 18.17 3.40
N ILE A 27 -9.09 19.24 4.19
CA ILE A 27 -7.80 19.55 4.83
C ILE A 27 -7.40 18.41 5.78
N LYS A 28 -8.34 17.89 6.57
CA LYS A 28 -8.07 16.76 7.47
C LYS A 28 -7.67 15.50 6.71
N VAL A 29 -8.31 15.22 5.57
CA VAL A 29 -7.94 14.09 4.70
C VAL A 29 -6.54 14.27 4.11
N ILE A 30 -6.16 15.50 3.72
CA ILE A 30 -4.79 15.81 3.26
C ILE A 30 -3.76 15.55 4.37
N ILE A 31 -4.02 16.02 5.59
CA ILE A 31 -3.15 15.81 6.75
C ILE A 31 -3.00 14.31 7.05
N PHE A 32 -4.11 13.56 6.98
CA PHE A 32 -4.11 12.10 7.15
C PHE A 32 -3.25 11.41 6.08
N ASN A 33 -3.39 11.79 4.82
CA ASN A 33 -2.64 11.21 3.71
C ASN A 33 -1.13 11.48 3.83
N THR A 34 -0.76 12.67 4.30
CA THR A 34 0.65 13.11 4.38
C THR A 34 1.37 12.51 5.59
N ASN A 35 0.73 12.48 6.77
CA ASN A 35 1.40 12.05 8.00
C ASN A 35 1.12 10.58 8.30
N ILE A 36 -0.16 10.22 8.39
CA ILE A 36 -0.59 8.93 8.93
C ILE A 36 -0.42 7.82 7.88
N LYS A 37 -0.86 8.09 6.65
CA LYS A 37 -0.83 7.08 5.58
C LYS A 37 0.60 6.77 5.12
N VAL A 38 1.50 7.76 5.15
CA VAL A 38 2.92 7.57 4.86
C VAL A 38 3.57 6.65 5.90
N VAL A 39 3.36 6.90 7.20
CA VAL A 39 3.93 6.05 8.25
C VAL A 39 3.36 4.64 8.20
N LEU A 40 2.05 4.51 7.97
CA LEU A 40 1.41 3.21 7.85
C LEU A 40 2.00 2.38 6.72
N LEU A 41 2.14 2.98 5.53
CA LEU A 41 2.52 2.31 4.28
C LEU A 41 4.01 2.45 3.96
N TYR A 42 4.82 2.86 4.94
CA TYR A 42 6.26 2.97 4.78
C TYR A 42 6.88 1.62 4.38
N GLY A 43 7.61 1.60 3.26
CA GLY A 43 8.20 0.37 2.73
C GLY A 43 7.20 -0.69 2.29
N ALA A 44 5.94 -0.33 2.00
CA ALA A 44 4.90 -1.28 1.54
C ALA A 44 5.24 -2.01 0.23
N GLU A 45 6.16 -1.45 -0.54
CA GLU A 45 6.68 -1.97 -1.81
C GLU A 45 7.22 -3.40 -1.65
N THR A 46 7.95 -3.64 -0.56
CA THR A 46 8.64 -4.91 -0.28
C THR A 46 7.90 -5.79 0.72
N TRP A 47 6.71 -5.38 1.18
CA TRP A 47 5.94 -6.20 2.11
C TRP A 47 5.56 -7.53 1.47
N ARG A 48 5.71 -8.59 2.26
CA ARG A 48 5.01 -9.85 2.00
C ARG A 48 3.52 -9.60 2.22
N THR A 49 2.82 -9.16 1.17
CA THR A 49 1.39 -8.83 1.23
C THR A 49 0.54 -10.08 1.36
N THR A 50 0.33 -10.53 2.59
CA THR A 50 -0.76 -11.45 2.91
C THR A 50 -2.07 -10.68 2.87
N THR A 51 -3.14 -11.33 2.40
CA THR A 51 -4.51 -10.77 2.41
C THR A 51 -4.90 -10.22 3.79
N THR A 52 -4.48 -10.88 4.87
CA THR A 52 -4.69 -10.43 6.25
C THR A 52 -4.01 -9.09 6.56
N ILE A 53 -2.79 -8.85 6.09
CA ILE A 53 -2.07 -7.59 6.35
C ILE A 53 -2.76 -6.43 5.63
N ILE A 54 -3.16 -6.65 4.37
CA ILE A 54 -3.90 -5.66 3.59
C ILE A 54 -5.25 -5.37 4.26
N LYS A 55 -6.00 -6.41 4.65
CA LYS A 55 -7.28 -6.26 5.36
C LYS A 55 -7.11 -5.47 6.66
N ASN A 56 -6.11 -5.77 7.46
CA ASN A 56 -5.86 -5.06 8.72
C ASN A 56 -5.51 -3.58 8.49
N ALA A 57 -4.70 -3.28 7.47
CA ALA A 57 -4.39 -1.90 7.10
C ALA A 57 -5.65 -1.16 6.62
N GLN A 58 -6.50 -1.82 5.81
CA GLN A 58 -7.77 -1.26 5.33
C GLN A 58 -8.73 -0.96 6.49
N VAL A 59 -8.89 -1.88 7.44
CA VAL A 59 -9.75 -1.70 8.61
C VAL A 59 -9.27 -0.50 9.43
N PHE A 60 -7.96 -0.36 9.63
CA PHE A 60 -7.39 0.78 10.33
C PHE A 60 -7.66 2.10 9.59
N ILE A 61 -7.38 2.17 8.28
CA ILE A 61 -7.63 3.35 7.45
C ILE A 61 -9.11 3.73 7.51
N ASN A 62 -10.03 2.78 7.34
CA ASN A 62 -11.47 3.03 7.39
C ASN A 62 -11.92 3.52 8.77
N SER A 63 -11.31 3.03 9.85
CA SER A 63 -11.57 3.52 11.20
C SER A 63 -11.14 4.98 11.37
N CYS A 64 -9.96 5.35 10.85
CA CYS A 64 -9.48 6.73 10.86
C CYS A 64 -10.38 7.66 10.04
N LEU A 65 -10.77 7.27 8.82
CA LEU A 65 -11.63 8.08 7.95
C LEU A 65 -12.99 8.35 8.58
N ARG A 66 -13.61 7.33 9.22
CA ARG A 66 -14.88 7.54 9.96
C ARG A 66 -14.75 8.56 11.09
N LYS A 67 -13.63 8.54 11.82
CA LYS A 67 -13.34 9.54 12.87
C LYS A 67 -13.12 10.94 12.30
N ILE A 68 -12.46 11.06 11.15
CA ILE A 68 -12.25 12.34 10.46
C ILE A 68 -13.59 12.93 9.99
N LEU A 69 -14.47 12.09 9.46
CA LEU A 69 -15.83 12.46 9.07
C LEU A 69 -16.79 12.66 10.26
N ASN A 70 -16.32 12.47 11.50
CA ASN A 70 -17.13 12.56 12.72
C ASN A 70 -18.35 11.62 12.73
N ILE A 71 -18.26 10.46 12.07
CA ILE A 71 -19.35 9.47 12.00
C ILE A 71 -19.32 8.63 13.27
N HIS A 72 -20.42 8.65 14.01
CA HIS A 72 -20.62 7.91 15.24
C HIS A 72 -21.82 6.99 15.08
N TRP A 73 -21.89 5.94 15.90
CA TRP A 73 -23.13 5.19 16.03
C TRP A 73 -24.25 6.15 16.49
N PRO A 74 -25.48 6.10 15.93
CA PRO A 74 -26.08 5.06 15.08
C PRO A 74 -25.86 5.24 13.56
N ASP A 75 -25.17 6.30 13.12
CA ASP A 75 -24.99 6.60 11.71
C ASP A 75 -24.15 5.51 11.00
N THR A 76 -24.79 4.80 10.07
CA THR A 76 -24.16 3.72 9.31
C THR A 76 -23.85 4.17 7.90
N ILE A 77 -22.56 4.11 7.52
CA ILE A 77 -22.08 4.43 6.17
C ILE A 77 -21.43 3.20 5.53
N SER A 78 -21.73 2.97 4.25
CA SER A 78 -21.05 1.95 3.47
C SER A 78 -19.57 2.30 3.27
N ASN A 79 -18.71 1.29 3.11
CA ASN A 79 -17.28 1.56 2.83
C ASN A 79 -17.09 2.28 1.48
N ILE A 80 -17.98 2.04 0.51
CA ILE A 80 -17.91 2.68 -0.81
C ILE A 80 -18.17 4.18 -0.68
N LEU A 81 -19.27 4.56 -0.02
CA LEU A 81 -19.62 5.97 0.18
C LEU A 81 -18.57 6.71 1.05
N LEU A 82 -17.94 6.01 1.99
CA LEU A 82 -16.81 6.54 2.78
C LEU A 82 -15.63 6.93 1.87
N TRP A 83 -15.31 6.09 0.89
CA TRP A 83 -14.20 6.31 -0.04
C TRP A 83 -14.53 7.41 -1.06
N GLU A 84 -15.76 7.45 -1.56
CA GLU A 84 -16.24 8.51 -2.46
C GLU A 84 -16.17 9.88 -1.80
N ARG A 85 -16.70 10.03 -0.58
CA ARG A 85 -16.67 11.30 0.16
C ARG A 85 -15.28 11.80 0.49
N THR A 86 -14.31 10.90 0.61
CA THR A 86 -12.92 11.25 0.98
C THR A 86 -11.97 11.22 -0.22
N ASN A 87 -12.49 10.91 -1.41
CA ASN A 87 -11.72 10.68 -2.63
C ASN A 87 -10.52 9.73 -2.38
N GLN A 88 -10.74 8.66 -1.61
CA GLN A 88 -9.70 7.71 -1.20
C GLN A 88 -9.83 6.39 -1.94
N PHE A 89 -8.68 5.78 -2.26
CA PHE A 89 -8.63 4.44 -2.81
C PHE A 89 -8.45 3.38 -1.71
N PRO A 90 -8.89 2.13 -1.95
CA PRO A 90 -8.56 1.01 -1.09
C PRO A 90 -7.05 0.86 -0.90
N ALA A 91 -6.64 0.46 0.31
CA ALA A 91 -5.25 0.28 0.70
C ALA A 91 -4.50 -0.71 -0.21
N GLU A 92 -5.20 -1.74 -0.71
CA GLU A 92 -4.64 -2.68 -1.67
C GLU A 92 -4.16 -1.98 -2.94
N TYR A 93 -4.97 -1.07 -3.47
CA TYR A 93 -4.65 -0.34 -4.70
C TYR A 93 -3.41 0.53 -4.49
N GLU A 94 -3.31 1.24 -3.36
CA GLU A 94 -2.14 2.07 -3.07
C GLU A 94 -0.86 1.27 -2.88
N ILE A 95 -0.93 0.15 -2.16
CA ILE A 95 0.23 -0.73 -1.95
C ILE A 95 0.72 -1.25 -3.31
N LYS A 96 -0.19 -1.69 -4.17
CA LYS A 96 0.14 -2.09 -5.55
C LYS A 96 0.76 -0.94 -6.34
N LYS A 97 0.15 0.25 -6.31
CA LYS A 97 0.66 1.43 -7.02
C LYS A 97 2.09 1.77 -6.61
N ARG A 98 2.40 1.76 -5.31
CA ARG A 98 3.78 1.96 -4.82
C ARG A 98 4.72 0.86 -5.28
N ARG A 99 4.31 -0.41 -5.12
CA ARG A 99 5.08 -1.57 -5.60
C ARG A 99 5.40 -1.47 -7.09
N TRP A 100 4.43 -1.07 -7.91
CA TRP A 100 4.64 -0.90 -9.35
C TRP A 100 5.60 0.22 -9.68
N LYS A 101 5.52 1.36 -8.96
CA LYS A 101 6.52 2.44 -9.10
C LYS A 101 7.92 1.94 -8.78
N TRP A 102 8.08 1.17 -7.69
CA TRP A 102 9.37 0.60 -7.29
C TRP A 102 9.91 -0.43 -8.30
N ILE A 103 9.06 -1.32 -8.80
CA ILE A 103 9.43 -2.31 -9.82
C ILE A 103 9.86 -1.57 -11.10
N GLY A 104 9.07 -0.60 -11.56
CA GLY A 104 9.41 0.21 -12.72
C GLY A 104 10.78 0.88 -12.55
N HIS A 105 10.99 1.57 -11.44
CA HIS A 105 12.30 2.19 -11.13
C HIS A 105 13.45 1.19 -11.13
N THR A 106 13.25 -0.02 -10.58
CA THR A 106 14.26 -1.08 -10.54
C THR A 106 14.58 -1.62 -11.93
N LEU A 107 13.57 -1.74 -12.81
CA LEU A 107 13.74 -2.21 -14.18
C LEU A 107 14.38 -1.17 -15.09
N CYS A 108 14.19 0.12 -14.81
CA CYS A 108 14.88 1.19 -15.53
C CYS A 108 16.39 1.26 -15.22
N LYS A 109 16.88 0.65 -14.13
CA LYS A 109 18.32 0.58 -13.83
C LYS A 109 19.04 -0.31 -14.85
N SER A 110 20.35 -0.11 -15.01
CA SER A 110 21.17 -0.93 -15.90
C SER A 110 21.03 -2.43 -15.61
N SER A 111 21.19 -3.27 -16.62
CA SER A 111 21.16 -4.74 -16.50
C SER A 111 22.19 -5.27 -15.49
N ASN A 112 23.31 -4.56 -15.35
CA ASN A 112 24.40 -4.90 -14.43
C ASN A 112 24.11 -4.51 -12.98
N CYS A 113 23.01 -3.79 -12.71
CA CYS A 113 22.67 -3.38 -11.35
C CYS A 113 22.18 -4.57 -10.51
N ILE A 114 22.82 -4.78 -9.37
CA ILE A 114 22.52 -5.87 -8.41
C ILE A 114 21.03 -5.90 -8.05
N THR A 115 20.39 -4.74 -7.87
CA THR A 115 18.96 -4.67 -7.51
C THR A 115 18.05 -5.18 -8.63
N ARG A 116 18.41 -4.96 -9.90
CA ARG A 116 17.69 -5.46 -11.06
C ARG A 116 17.87 -6.97 -11.21
N GLN A 117 19.09 -7.45 -11.03
CA GLN A 117 19.39 -8.89 -11.05
C GLN A 117 18.67 -9.63 -9.91
N ALA A 118 18.69 -9.07 -8.70
CA ALA A 118 18.02 -9.63 -7.53
C ALA A 118 16.49 -9.73 -7.70
N LEU A 119 15.88 -8.82 -8.48
CA LEU A 119 14.45 -8.86 -8.79
C LEU A 119 14.09 -10.08 -9.65
N THR A 120 14.94 -10.42 -10.62
CA THR A 120 14.73 -11.54 -11.56
C THR A 120 15.32 -12.86 -11.06
N TRP A 121 16.18 -12.83 -10.04
CA TRP A 121 16.89 -13.99 -9.53
C TRP A 121 15.91 -15.08 -9.05
N ASN A 122 16.07 -16.29 -9.58
CA ASN A 122 15.40 -17.48 -9.06
C ASN A 122 16.41 -18.28 -8.25
N ARG A 123 16.05 -18.70 -7.04
CA ARG A 123 16.92 -19.61 -6.28
C ARG A 123 16.77 -21.02 -6.85
N GLU A 124 17.83 -21.56 -7.41
CA GLU A 124 17.89 -22.97 -7.80
C GLU A 124 18.05 -23.85 -6.55
N GLY A 125 17.25 -24.91 -6.46
CA GLY A 125 17.32 -25.91 -5.37
C GLY A 125 15.99 -26.23 -4.67
N LYS A 126 15.95 -27.40 -4.02
CA LYS A 126 14.81 -27.84 -3.21
C LYS A 126 14.79 -27.12 -1.85
N TRP A 127 13.62 -26.69 -1.42
CA TRP A 127 13.44 -26.02 -0.13
C TRP A 127 13.44 -27.03 1.01
N LYS A 128 14.04 -26.67 2.16
CA LYS A 128 13.81 -27.40 3.41
C LYS A 128 12.31 -27.29 3.76
N GLY A 129 11.68 -28.41 4.10
CA GLY A 129 10.26 -28.48 4.46
C GLY A 129 9.91 -27.50 5.59
N GLY A 130 8.73 -26.87 5.52
CA GLY A 130 8.23 -25.94 6.54
C GLY A 130 8.41 -24.44 6.24
N ARG A 131 9.24 -24.04 5.26
CA ARG A 131 9.38 -22.60 4.91
C ARG A 131 8.21 -22.12 4.04
N PRO A 132 7.54 -20.99 4.38
CA PRO A 132 6.45 -20.44 3.56
C PRO A 132 6.90 -20.13 2.12
N LYS A 133 6.09 -20.58 1.14
CA LYS A 133 6.35 -20.54 -0.31
C LYS A 133 6.25 -19.13 -0.97
N ASN A 134 6.15 -18.07 -0.17
CA ASN A 134 5.79 -16.71 -0.57
C ASN A 134 7.05 -15.82 -0.70
N THR A 135 7.76 -15.99 -1.82
CA THR A 135 8.86 -15.10 -2.25
C THR A 135 8.30 -13.79 -2.81
N LEU A 136 9.06 -12.69 -2.71
CA LEU A 136 8.70 -11.39 -3.32
C LEU A 136 8.36 -11.56 -4.81
N ARG A 137 9.17 -12.33 -5.55
CA ARG A 137 8.92 -12.68 -6.96
C ARG A 137 7.54 -13.30 -7.19
N ARG A 138 7.10 -14.26 -6.38
CA ARG A 138 5.78 -14.90 -6.52
C ARG A 138 4.62 -13.95 -6.25
N ILE A 139 4.80 -13.01 -5.34
CA ILE A 139 3.80 -11.98 -5.05
C ILE A 139 3.70 -11.03 -6.24
N ILE A 140 4.83 -10.62 -6.79
CA ILE A 140 4.90 -9.80 -8.01
C ILE A 140 4.27 -10.54 -9.19
N GLU A 141 4.60 -11.81 -9.40
CA GLU A 141 3.98 -12.64 -10.45
C GLU A 141 2.47 -12.80 -10.26
N ALA A 142 1.99 -12.94 -9.01
CA ALA A 142 0.57 -12.99 -8.72
C ALA A 142 -0.13 -11.65 -9.00
N ASP A 143 0.50 -10.53 -8.65
CA ASP A 143 0.00 -9.19 -8.99
C ASP A 143 0.01 -8.95 -10.51
N MET A 144 1.03 -9.43 -11.23
CA MET A 144 1.13 -9.38 -12.70
C MET A 144 0.00 -10.16 -13.36
N LYS A 145 -0.22 -11.42 -12.93
CA LYS A 145 -1.30 -12.27 -13.46
C LYS A 145 -2.66 -11.63 -13.30
N ARG A 146 -2.91 -10.94 -12.18
CA ARG A 146 -4.17 -10.20 -11.96
C ARG A 146 -4.36 -9.00 -12.88
N MET A 147 -3.28 -8.44 -13.44
CA MET A 147 -3.33 -7.32 -14.38
C MET A 147 -3.16 -7.77 -15.84
N ASN A 148 -3.20 -9.09 -16.10
CA ASN A 148 -3.00 -9.68 -17.42
C ASN A 148 -1.68 -9.25 -18.12
N ASN A 149 -0.63 -9.01 -17.33
CA ASN A 149 0.67 -8.57 -17.84
C ASN A 149 1.75 -9.64 -17.61
N ASN A 150 2.77 -9.66 -18.48
CA ASN A 150 3.93 -10.54 -18.36
C ASN A 150 5.22 -9.73 -18.13
N TRP A 151 6.30 -10.37 -17.68
CA TRP A 151 7.60 -9.72 -17.42
C TRP A 151 8.16 -8.98 -18.65
N LYS A 152 7.94 -9.52 -19.86
CA LYS A 152 8.35 -8.89 -21.11
C LYS A 152 7.63 -7.56 -21.34
N GLU A 153 6.31 -7.57 -21.18
CA GLU A 153 5.47 -6.38 -21.35
C GLU A 153 5.80 -5.32 -20.30
N LEU A 154 6.08 -5.76 -19.07
CA LEU A 154 6.46 -4.86 -17.99
C LEU A 154 7.82 -4.17 -18.24
N ASN A 155 8.80 -4.92 -18.76
CA ASN A 155 10.08 -4.34 -19.16
C ASN A 155 9.91 -3.29 -20.26
N ARG A 156 9.05 -3.57 -21.25
CA ARG A 156 8.74 -2.63 -22.33
C ARG A 156 8.11 -1.34 -21.79
N ILE A 157 7.04 -1.44 -21.00
CA ILE A 157 6.36 -0.29 -20.38
C ILE A 157 7.31 0.53 -19.47
N ALA A 158 8.23 -0.14 -18.77
CA ALA A 158 9.21 0.54 -17.93
C ALA A 158 10.27 1.30 -18.76
N GLN A 159 10.64 0.79 -19.93
CA GLN A 159 11.61 1.42 -20.84
C GLN A 159 10.99 2.55 -21.66
N ASP A 160 9.72 2.42 -22.09
CA ASP A 160 9.00 3.44 -22.88
C ASP A 160 8.78 4.76 -22.12
N ARG A 161 8.88 4.76 -20.78
CA ARG A 161 8.80 5.98 -19.95
C ARG A 161 10.08 6.83 -19.96
N VAL A 162 11.14 6.35 -20.59
CA VAL A 162 12.47 7.00 -20.65
C VAL A 162 12.65 7.79 -21.97
N GLY A 163 11.67 7.72 -22.88
CA GLY A 163 11.63 8.51 -24.12
C GLY A 163 10.95 9.85 -23.96
#